data_AF-A0A2N2A1B9-F1
#
_entry.id   AF-A0A2N2A1B9-F1
#
_cell.length_a   1.000
_cell.length_b   1.000
_cell.length_c   1.000
_cell.angle_alpha   90.00
_cell.angle_beta   90.00
_cell.angle_gamma   90.00
#
_symmetry.space_group_name_H-M   'P 1'
#
loop_
_entity.id
_entity.type
_entity.pdbx_description
1 polymer ?
#
loop_
_entity_poly.entity_id
_entity_poly.type
_entity_poly.pdbx_seq_one_letter_code
_entity_poly.pdbx_strand_id
1 'polypeptide(L)'
;SATRTFSTSEVTRALEMAYEANPPPVVRGHVPKMRFAHPGGSNPPTFIVHGSRLKSLPEHYRRYLENFFRKRFKLVGTPIKFEFREGENPYGERKNVLSEKQIASRRRMMRHVKR
;
A
#
# COMPACT_ATOMS: atom_id res chain seq x y z
N SER A 1 16.79 -14.69 14.74
CA SER A 1 15.89 -15.73 15.29
C SER A 1 14.50 -15.19 15.47
N ALA A 2 13.47 -16.06 15.48
CA ALA A 2 12.04 -15.69 15.57
C ALA A 2 11.71 -14.70 16.71
N THR A 3 12.46 -14.75 17.80
CA THR A 3 12.32 -13.88 18.98
C THR A 3 13.04 -12.53 18.89
N ARG A 4 13.62 -12.19 17.73
CA ARG A 4 14.29 -10.90 17.54
C ARG A 4 13.26 -9.77 17.63
N THR A 5 13.50 -8.84 18.54
CA THR A 5 12.76 -7.59 18.60
C THR A 5 13.30 -6.62 17.55
N PHE A 6 12.40 -5.92 16.89
CA PHE A 6 12.73 -4.90 15.90
C PHE A 6 12.28 -3.54 16.43
N SER A 7 13.01 -2.48 16.11
CA SER A 7 12.53 -1.13 16.35
C SER A 7 11.74 -0.64 15.14
N THR A 8 10.78 0.27 15.36
CA THR A 8 10.02 0.91 14.28
C THR A 8 10.94 1.62 13.28
N SER A 9 12.03 2.22 13.76
CA SER A 9 13.02 2.88 12.90
C SER A 9 13.79 1.91 12.02
N GLU A 10 14.19 0.75 12.56
CA GLU A 10 14.87 -0.29 11.76
C GLU A 10 13.95 -0.84 10.66
N VAL A 11 12.69 -1.12 11.00
CA VAL A 11 11.69 -1.64 10.06
C VAL A 11 11.37 -0.60 8.98
N THR A 12 11.18 0.66 9.36
CA THR A 12 10.89 1.75 8.41
C THR A 12 12.05 1.98 7.44
N ARG A 13 13.30 2.02 7.92
CA ARG A 13 14.48 2.14 7.05
C ARG A 13 14.62 0.96 6.09
N ALA A 14 14.34 -0.26 6.56
CA ALA A 14 14.35 -1.44 5.70
C ALA A 14 13.28 -1.35 4.60
N LEU A 15 12.10 -0.81 4.92
CA LEU A 15 11.03 -0.60 3.96
C LEU A 15 11.39 0.45 2.91
N GLU A 16 11.99 1.58 3.34
CA GLU A 16 12.46 2.64 2.44
C GLU A 16 13.48 2.10 1.44
N MET A 17 14.50 1.38 1.92
CA MET A 17 15.48 0.72 1.06
C MET A 17 14.84 -0.26 0.07
N ALA A 18 13.84 -1.04 0.52
CA ALA A 18 13.14 -1.98 -0.35
C ALA A 18 12.34 -1.26 -1.45
N TYR A 19 11.72 -0.13 -1.10
CA TYR A 19 10.94 0.70 -2.01
C TYR A 19 11.81 1.42 -3.04
N GLU A 20 12.97 1.93 -2.62
CA GLU A 20 13.95 2.56 -3.53
C GLU A 20 14.57 1.55 -4.49
N ALA A 21 14.93 0.36 -4.00
CA ALA A 21 15.55 -0.67 -4.82
C ALA A 21 14.60 -1.27 -5.88
N ASN A 22 13.32 -1.39 -5.54
CA ASN A 22 12.31 -1.90 -6.46
C ASN A 22 10.97 -1.20 -6.20
N PRO A 23 10.67 -0.09 -6.89
CA PRO A 23 9.42 0.63 -6.72
C PRO A 23 8.20 -0.23 -7.07
N PRO A 24 7.06 -0.07 -6.37
CA PRO A 24 5.86 -0.83 -6.67
C PRO A 24 5.26 -0.44 -8.01
N PRO A 25 4.63 -1.39 -8.73
CA PRO A 25 4.00 -1.11 -10.00
C PRO A 25 2.82 -0.15 -9.83
N VAL A 26 2.55 0.62 -10.89
CA VAL A 26 1.39 1.50 -10.97
C VAL A 26 0.12 0.64 -11.07
N VAL A 27 -0.83 0.86 -10.15
CA VAL A 27 -2.13 0.17 -10.17
C VAL A 27 -3.23 1.21 -10.35
N ARG A 28 -4.03 1.06 -11.41
CA ARG A 28 -5.12 2.01 -11.77
C ARG A 28 -4.64 3.46 -11.86
N GLY A 29 -3.48 3.69 -12.49
CA GLY A 29 -2.91 5.02 -12.68
C GLY A 29 -2.25 5.63 -11.44
N HIS A 30 -2.12 4.87 -10.35
CA HIS A 30 -1.53 5.36 -9.11
C HIS A 30 -0.51 4.39 -8.53
N VAL A 31 0.60 4.94 -8.02
CA VAL A 31 1.60 4.17 -7.28
C VAL A 31 1.16 4.00 -5.82
N PRO A 32 1.16 2.78 -5.26
CA PRO A 32 0.99 2.56 -3.83
C PRO A 32 2.12 3.21 -3.04
N LYS A 33 1.80 4.05 -2.05
CA LYS A 33 2.80 4.75 -1.25
C LYS A 33 2.90 4.15 0.13
N MET A 34 4.08 3.68 0.50
CA MET A 34 4.41 3.16 1.81
C MET A 34 5.03 4.29 2.64
N ARG A 35 4.43 4.62 3.80
CA ARG A 35 4.84 5.78 4.61
C ARG A 35 5.79 5.38 5.74
N PHE A 36 5.44 4.33 6.47
CA PHE A 36 6.27 3.78 7.54
C PHE A 36 5.82 2.35 7.84
N ALA A 37 6.64 1.62 8.59
CA ALA A 37 6.27 0.32 9.09
C ALA A 37 6.79 0.07 10.49
N HIS A 38 6.06 -0.77 11.23
CA HIS A 38 6.40 -1.15 12.59
C HIS A 38 6.21 -2.66 12.80
N PRO A 39 6.92 -3.26 13.75
CA PRO A 39 6.66 -4.65 14.11
C PRO A 39 5.30 -4.77 14.80
N GLY A 40 4.45 -5.67 14.30
CA GLY A 40 3.16 -6.00 14.90
C GLY A 40 3.23 -7.20 15.86
N GLY A 41 4.14 -8.13 15.64
CA GLY A 41 4.31 -9.32 16.46
C GLY A 41 5.60 -10.07 16.15
N SER A 42 6.06 -10.89 17.09
CA SER A 42 7.37 -11.55 17.00
C SER A 42 7.29 -13.01 16.54
N ASN A 43 6.22 -13.75 16.86
CA ASN A 43 6.11 -15.17 16.49
C ASN A 43 4.73 -15.48 15.86
N PRO A 44 4.61 -15.48 14.53
CA PRO A 44 5.65 -15.17 13.53
C PRO A 44 5.98 -13.66 13.44
N PRO A 45 7.18 -13.28 12.97
CA PRO A 45 7.53 -11.88 12.71
C PRO A 45 6.51 -11.25 11.77
N THR A 46 5.73 -10.34 12.32
CA THR A 46 4.68 -9.62 11.60
C THR A 46 5.09 -8.17 11.47
N PHE A 47 5.11 -7.66 10.23
CA PHE A 47 5.40 -6.26 9.94
C PHE A 47 4.12 -5.59 9.44
N ILE A 48 3.74 -4.50 10.10
CA ILE A 48 2.57 -3.70 9.72
C ILE A 48 3.07 -2.49 8.94
N VAL A 49 2.66 -2.39 7.68
CA VAL A 49 3.00 -1.30 6.76
C VAL A 49 1.83 -0.34 6.67
N HIS A 50 2.08 0.94 6.92
CA HIS A 50 1.11 2.00 6.77
C HIS A 50 1.35 2.79 5.50
N GLY A 51 0.27 3.16 4.82
CA GLY A 51 0.41 3.87 3.56
C GLY A 51 -0.92 4.23 2.90
N SER A 52 -0.84 4.55 1.62
CA SER A 52 -2.01 4.78 0.77
C SER A 52 -2.00 3.81 -0.40
N ARG A 53 -3.20 3.34 -0.76
CA ARG A 53 -3.43 2.42 -1.90
C ARG A 53 -2.69 1.08 -1.79
N LEU A 54 -2.34 0.65 -0.57
CA LEU A 54 -1.77 -0.65 -0.27
C LEU A 54 -2.72 -1.84 -0.50
N LYS A 55 -4.05 -1.66 -0.46
CA LYS A 55 -5.04 -2.70 -0.83
C LYS A 55 -4.89 -3.12 -2.29
N SER A 56 -4.45 -2.19 -3.13
CA SER A 56 -4.20 -2.44 -4.55
C SER A 56 -2.83 -3.05 -4.82
N LEU A 57 -2.00 -3.26 -3.78
CA LEU A 57 -0.66 -3.80 -3.92
C LEU A 57 -0.71 -5.25 -4.43
N PRO A 58 -0.08 -5.56 -5.57
CA PRO A 58 -0.09 -6.91 -6.11
C PRO A 58 0.63 -7.92 -5.20
N GLU A 59 0.18 -9.17 -5.25
CA GLU A 59 0.73 -10.26 -4.44
C GLU A 59 2.22 -10.51 -4.68
N HIS A 60 2.70 -10.36 -5.92
CA HIS A 60 4.12 -10.50 -6.24
C HIS A 60 5.00 -9.48 -5.50
N TYR A 61 4.49 -8.27 -5.26
CA TYR A 61 5.22 -7.24 -4.53
C TYR A 61 5.26 -7.55 -3.03
N ARG A 62 4.20 -8.16 -2.48
CA ARG A 62 4.20 -8.65 -1.09
C ARG A 62 5.26 -9.72 -0.88
N ARG A 63 5.35 -10.69 -1.79
CA ARG A 63 6.41 -11.71 -1.80
C ARG A 63 7.81 -11.09 -1.95
N TYR A 64 7.95 -10.04 -2.76
CA TYR A 64 9.21 -9.30 -2.85
C TYR A 64 9.61 -8.70 -1.49
N LEU A 65 8.69 -8.01 -0.80
CA LEU A 65 8.94 -7.44 0.53
C LEU A 65 9.29 -8.53 1.56
N GLU A 66 8.58 -9.65 1.57
CA GLU A 66 8.90 -10.81 2.41
C GLU A 66 10.33 -11.31 2.16
N ASN A 67 10.70 -11.49 0.89
CA ASN A 67 12.04 -11.94 0.51
C ASN A 67 13.11 -10.92 0.90
N PHE A 68 12.85 -9.63 0.72
CA PHE A 68 13.76 -8.55 1.08
C PHE A 68 14.01 -8.54 2.60
N PHE A 69 12.94 -8.56 3.40
CA PHE A 69 13.02 -8.55 4.86
C PHE A 69 13.67 -9.83 5.40
N ARG A 70 13.37 -10.99 4.79
CA ARG A 70 14.02 -12.25 5.14
C ARG A 70 15.53 -12.18 4.99
N LYS A 71 16.01 -11.65 3.85
CA LYS A 71 17.45 -11.46 3.59
C LYS A 71 18.06 -10.42 4.53
N ARG A 72 17.43 -9.25 4.67
CA ARG A 72 17.96 -8.11 5.43
C ARG A 72 18.09 -8.39 6.92
N PHE A 73 17.15 -9.15 7.49
CA PHE A 73 17.13 -9.48 8.91
C PHE A 73 17.63 -10.89 9.23
N LYS A 74 18.08 -11.64 8.21
CA LYS A 74 18.58 -13.02 8.33
C LYS A 74 17.58 -13.90 9.10
N LEU A 75 16.30 -13.78 8.76
CA LEU A 75 15.23 -14.58 9.37
C LEU A 75 15.24 -15.96 8.72
N VAL A 76 15.52 -16.98 9.53
CA VAL A 76 15.61 -18.38 9.10
C VAL A 76 14.62 -19.20 9.91
N GLY A 77 13.87 -20.09 9.24
CA GLY A 77 12.96 -21.02 9.91
C GLY A 77 11.66 -20.42 10.43
N THR A 78 11.31 -19.19 10.06
CA THR A 78 10.02 -18.57 10.44
C THR A 78 9.38 -17.85 9.26
N PRO A 79 8.09 -18.08 8.97
CA PRO A 79 7.40 -17.29 7.96
C PRO A 79 7.30 -15.83 8.40
N ILE A 80 7.42 -14.91 7.45
CA ILE A 80 7.23 -13.47 7.68
C ILE A 80 5.81 -13.14 7.28
N LYS A 81 5.08 -12.40 8.11
CA LYS A 81 3.76 -11.88 7.78
C LYS A 81 3.82 -10.39 7.53
N PHE A 82 3.18 -9.93 6.46
CA PHE A 82 2.95 -8.52 6.20
C PHE A 82 1.47 -8.19 6.31
N GLU A 83 1.16 -7.18 7.12
CA GLU A 83 -0.15 -6.54 7.15
C GLU A 83 -0.06 -5.16 6.55
N PHE A 84 -0.94 -4.85 5.60
CA PHE A 84 -0.99 -3.55 4.96
C PHE A 84 -2.21 -2.78 5.46
N ARG A 85 -1.97 -1.65 6.13
CA ARG A 85 -3.01 -0.79 6.68
C ARG A 85 -3.06 0.52 5.91
N GLU A 86 -4.24 0.84 5.41
CA GLU A 86 -4.53 2.12 4.79
C GLU A 86 -5.31 3.00 5.76
N GLY A 87 -5.13 4.32 5.65
CA GLY A 87 -6.04 5.26 6.29
C GLY A 87 -7.41 5.24 5.60
N GLU A 88 -8.47 5.45 6.38
CA GLU A 88 -9.81 5.65 5.81
C GLU A 88 -9.88 6.98 5.08
N ASN A 89 -10.63 7.00 3.96
CA ASN A 89 -10.92 8.23 3.24
C ASN A 89 -12.25 8.82 3.76
N PRO A 90 -12.24 9.92 4.54
CA PRO A 90 -13.46 10.51 5.10
C PRO A 90 -14.44 11.08 4.04
N TYR A 91 -14.01 11.15 2.78
CA TYR A 91 -14.83 11.60 1.65
C TYR A 91 -15.33 10.45 0.77
N GLY A 92 -14.96 9.20 1.06
CA GLY A 92 -15.26 8.05 0.19
C GLY A 92 -16.76 7.75 0.05
N GLU A 93 -17.53 7.98 1.11
CA GLU A 93 -18.97 7.73 1.13
C GLU A 93 -19.81 8.92 0.65
N ARG A 94 -19.19 10.10 0.46
CA ARG A 94 -19.90 11.28 -0.03
C ARG A 94 -20.20 11.10 -1.52
N LYS A 95 -21.46 10.85 -1.85
CA LYS A 95 -21.93 10.86 -3.25
C LYS A 95 -21.67 12.23 -3.85
N ASN A 96 -20.85 12.29 -4.90
CA ASN A 96 -20.64 13.52 -5.66
C ASN A 96 -21.91 13.80 -6.49
N VAL A 97 -22.85 14.52 -5.90
CA VAL A 97 -24.06 14.98 -6.60
C VAL A 97 -23.62 16.06 -7.57
N LEU A 98 -23.78 15.79 -8.88
CA LEU A 98 -23.44 16.76 -9.91
C LEU A 98 -24.29 18.02 -9.73
N SER A 99 -23.63 19.19 -9.71
CA SER A 99 -24.31 20.48 -9.77
C SER A 99 -25.14 20.57 -11.06
N GLU A 100 -26.22 21.35 -11.04
CA GLU A 100 -27.07 21.61 -12.21
C GLU A 100 -26.24 22.05 -13.44
N LYS A 101 -25.20 22.86 -13.23
CA LYS A 101 -24.26 23.28 -14.27
C LYS A 101 -23.49 22.11 -14.88
N GLN A 102 -23.05 21.16 -14.04
CA GLN A 102 -22.32 19.96 -14.49
C GLN A 102 -23.24 19.00 -15.26
N ILE A 103 -24.50 18.85 -14.84
CA ILE A 103 -25.51 18.07 -15.55
C ILE A 103 -25.79 18.68 -16.93
N ALA A 104 -25.99 20.01 -17.00
CA ALA A 104 -26.23 20.72 -18.26
C ALA A 104 -25.04 20.58 -19.22
N SER A 105 -23.80 20.73 -18.72
CA SER A 105 -22.58 20.55 -19.51
C SER A 105 -22.45 19.12 -20.05
N ARG A 106 -22.67 18.10 -19.21
CA ARG A 106 -22.64 16.68 -19.62
C ARG A 106 -23.72 16.37 -20.67
N ARG A 107 -24.93 16.89 -20.52
CA ARG A 107 -26.01 16.73 -21.50
C ARG A 107 -25.66 17.33 -22.87
N ARG A 108 -25.05 18.52 -22.88
CA ARG A 108 -24.57 19.17 -24.12
C ARG A 108 -23.50 18.32 -24.81
N MET A 109 -22.50 17.86 -24.05
CA MET A 109 -21.43 17.01 -24.58
C MET A 109 -21.97 15.71 -25.19
N MET A 110 -22.87 15.01 -24.50
CA MET A 110 -23.46 13.75 -24.99
C MET A 110 -24.31 13.92 -26.25
N ARG A 111 -24.85 15.12 -26.52
CA ARG A 111 -25.62 15.42 -27.74
C ARG A 111 -24.76 15.37 -29.00
N HIS A 112 -23.48 15.74 -28.89
CA HIS A 112 -22.55 15.74 -30.02
C HIS A 112 -21.90 14.37 -30.29
N VAL A 113 -21.84 13.49 -29.29
CA VAL A 113 -21.26 12.14 -29.40
C VAL A 113 -22.23 11.11 -29.99
N LYS A 114 -23.55 11.34 -29.88
CA LYS A 114 -24.59 10.42 -30.37
C LYS A 114 -25.02 10.67 -31.83
N ARG A 115 -24.21 11.36 -32.64
CA ARG A 115 -24.48 11.58 -34.07
C ARG A 115 -23.71 10.61 -34.94
#